data_AF-A0A2J8UHW3-F1
#
_entry.id   AF-A0A2J8UHW3-F1
#
_cell.length_a   1.000
_cell.length_b   1.000
_cell.length_c   1.000
_cell.angle_alpha   90.00
_cell.angle_beta   90.00
_cell.angle_gamma   90.00
#
_symmetry.space_group_name_H-M   'P 1'
#
loop_
_entity.id
_entity.type
_entity.pdbx_description
1 polymer ?
#
loop_
_entity_poly.entity_id
_entity_poly.type
_entity_poly.pdbx_seq_one_letter_code
_entity_poly.pdbx_strand_id
1 'polypeptide(L)'
;MLLLHRAVVLRLKQACRLKSIPSRICIQACSINDSFQPQRPSLTFSGDNSSTQGWRVMGTLLGLGAVLAYQDHRCRAAQESTHIYTKEEVSSHTSPETGIWVTLGSEVFDVTEFVDLHPGGPSKLMLAAGGPLEPFWALYAVHNQSHVRELLAQYKIGELNP
;
A
#
# COMPACT_ATOMS: atom_id res chain seq x y z
N MET A 1 5.06 9.57 -59.74
CA MET A 1 6.19 9.10 -58.91
C MET A 1 5.93 9.55 -57.47
N LEU A 2 4.81 9.18 -56.82
CA LEU A 2 4.61 7.99 -55.97
C LEU A 2 5.81 7.66 -55.07
N LEU A 3 5.64 7.88 -53.75
CA LEU A 3 6.14 7.13 -52.58
C LEU A 3 5.71 7.92 -51.31
N LEU A 4 4.46 7.80 -50.86
CA LEU A 4 3.99 6.94 -49.75
C LEU A 4 4.76 7.12 -48.43
N HIS A 5 4.25 7.99 -47.56
CA HIS A 5 4.61 8.05 -46.13
C HIS A 5 3.83 6.99 -45.34
N ARG A 6 4.57 6.20 -44.55
CA ARG A 6 4.10 5.15 -43.66
C ARG A 6 3.23 5.71 -42.51
N ALA A 7 2.03 5.16 -42.36
CA ALA A 7 1.16 5.37 -41.21
C ALA A 7 1.64 4.51 -40.02
N VAL A 8 1.84 5.15 -38.86
CA VAL A 8 2.07 4.47 -37.58
C VAL A 8 0.70 4.26 -36.91
N VAL A 9 0.36 2.99 -36.68
CA VAL A 9 -0.89 2.55 -36.04
C VAL A 9 -0.74 2.69 -34.52
N LEU A 10 -1.33 3.73 -33.93
CA LEU A 10 -1.48 3.86 -32.47
C LEU A 10 -2.68 3.03 -32.01
N ARG A 11 -2.42 1.90 -31.35
CA ARG A 11 -3.42 1.03 -30.72
C ARG A 11 -3.96 1.70 -29.45
N LEU A 12 -5.01 2.50 -29.60
CA LEU A 12 -5.81 3.01 -28.49
C LEU A 12 -6.77 1.91 -28.00
N LYS A 13 -6.55 1.36 -26.81
CA LYS A 13 -7.52 0.47 -26.13
C LYS A 13 -8.13 1.18 -24.91
N GLN A 14 -9.28 1.77 -25.21
CA GLN A 14 -10.56 1.72 -24.48
C GLN A 14 -10.60 1.89 -22.94
N ALA A 15 -11.28 2.98 -22.56
CA ALA A 15 -11.78 3.33 -21.23
C ALA A 15 -12.83 2.36 -20.67
N CYS A 16 -12.88 2.25 -19.34
CA CYS A 16 -14.01 1.91 -18.43
C CYS A 16 -13.41 1.42 -17.09
N ARG A 17 -13.81 1.78 -15.87
CA ARG A 17 -14.96 2.54 -15.34
C ARG A 17 -14.57 3.16 -14.00
N LEU A 18 -15.07 4.37 -13.76
CA LEU A 18 -15.26 4.97 -12.45
C LEU A 18 -16.07 4.02 -11.55
N LYS A 19 -15.54 3.62 -10.38
CA LYS A 19 -16.32 2.95 -9.33
C LYS A 19 -16.36 3.80 -8.07
N SER A 20 -17.52 4.45 -7.94
CA SER A 20 -18.30 4.75 -6.74
C SER A 20 -17.56 4.91 -5.41
N ILE A 21 -17.50 6.16 -4.99
CA ILE A 21 -17.44 6.62 -3.60
C ILE A 21 -18.67 6.07 -2.85
N PRO A 22 -18.53 5.64 -1.58
CA PRO A 22 -19.60 5.77 -0.61
C PRO A 22 -19.24 6.87 0.38
N SER A 23 -19.83 8.03 0.18
CA SER A 23 -20.04 9.01 1.24
C SER A 23 -21.24 8.51 2.03
N ARG A 24 -21.08 8.31 3.34
CA ARG A 24 -22.08 8.69 4.35
C ARG A 24 -21.55 8.48 5.76
N ILE A 25 -21.46 9.64 6.43
CA ILE A 25 -21.90 9.90 7.80
C ILE A 25 -20.88 9.61 8.90
N CYS A 26 -20.39 10.74 9.41
CA CYS A 26 -19.77 10.94 10.70
C CYS A 26 -20.60 10.33 11.84
N ILE A 27 -19.94 9.65 12.78
CA ILE A 27 -20.18 9.93 14.20
C ILE A 27 -18.80 9.97 14.88
N GLN A 28 -18.35 11.17 15.19
CA GLN A 28 -17.28 11.41 16.15
C GLN A 28 -17.89 11.38 17.56
N ALA A 29 -17.16 10.75 18.48
CA ALA A 29 -17.22 10.87 19.94
C ALA A 29 -18.40 10.13 20.62
N CYS A 30 -18.26 9.50 21.79
CA CYS A 30 -17.27 9.64 22.85
C CYS A 30 -16.90 8.28 23.45
N SER A 31 -15.70 8.22 23.99
CA SER A 31 -15.27 7.25 25.00
C SER A 31 -16.26 7.20 26.18
N ILE A 32 -16.64 5.99 26.60
CA ILE A 32 -16.86 5.60 28.01
C ILE A 32 -16.62 4.09 28.05
N ASN A 33 -15.63 3.69 28.87
CA ASN A 33 -15.47 2.33 29.34
C ASN A 33 -16.76 1.89 30.01
N ASP A 34 -17.30 0.71 29.69
CA ASP A 34 -17.73 -0.21 30.74
C ASP A 34 -17.90 -1.63 30.20
N SER A 35 -16.97 -2.48 30.66
CA SER A 35 -17.09 -3.89 30.97
C SER A 35 -18.39 -4.61 30.57
N PHE A 36 -18.38 -5.38 29.47
CA PHE A 36 -19.30 -6.51 29.33
C PHE A 36 -18.64 -7.69 28.62
N GLN A 37 -18.25 -8.68 29.42
CA GLN A 37 -17.93 -10.05 29.03
C GLN A 37 -19.19 -10.76 28.50
N PRO A 38 -19.17 -11.37 27.30
CA PRO A 38 -20.19 -12.35 26.94
C PRO A 38 -19.77 -13.72 27.49
N GLN A 39 -20.24 -14.03 28.70
CA GLN A 39 -20.31 -15.41 29.20
C GLN A 39 -21.41 -16.16 28.44
N ARG A 40 -21.11 -17.38 27.96
CA ARG A 40 -22.13 -18.35 27.53
C ARG A 40 -23.02 -18.70 28.73
N PRO A 41 -24.31 -19.02 28.50
CA PRO A 41 -24.83 -20.20 29.19
C PRO A 41 -25.69 -21.14 28.33
N SER A 42 -25.36 -22.42 28.49
CA SER A 42 -26.19 -23.64 28.53
C SER A 42 -27.58 -23.66 27.91
N LEU A 43 -27.72 -24.57 26.95
CA LEU A 43 -28.94 -25.25 26.53
C LEU A 43 -29.69 -25.89 27.72
N THR A 44 -30.99 -25.63 27.81
CA THR A 44 -31.96 -26.60 28.35
C THR A 44 -32.98 -26.93 27.27
N PHE A 45 -33.09 -28.23 26.99
CA PHE A 45 -33.99 -28.85 26.04
C PHE A 45 -35.39 -28.95 26.65
N SER A 46 -36.41 -28.45 25.94
CA SER A 46 -37.80 -28.85 26.14
C SER A 46 -38.32 -29.30 24.79
N GLY A 47 -38.57 -30.60 24.69
CA GLY A 47 -39.12 -31.23 23.50
C GLY A 47 -40.60 -30.93 23.39
N ASP A 48 -41.03 -30.63 22.16
CA ASP A 48 -42.40 -30.87 21.73
C ASP A 48 -42.39 -31.48 20.33
N ASN A 49 -43.28 -32.44 20.18
CA ASN A 49 -43.27 -33.48 19.18
C ASN A 49 -44.10 -33.00 18.00
N SER A 50 -43.47 -32.57 16.91
CA SER A 50 -44.18 -32.38 15.65
C SER A 50 -43.25 -32.62 14.47
N SER A 51 -43.58 -33.71 13.77
CA SER A 51 -43.29 -34.01 12.37
C SER A 51 -42.65 -32.86 11.57
N THR A 52 -41.35 -33.03 11.27
CA THR A 52 -40.56 -32.54 10.11
C THR A 52 -39.08 -32.44 10.52
N GLN A 53 -38.48 -33.61 10.77
CA GLN A 53 -37.03 -33.75 10.91
C GLN A 53 -36.34 -33.47 9.57
N GLY A 54 -35.21 -32.75 9.60
CA GLY A 54 -34.09 -33.16 8.75
C GLY A 54 -33.18 -32.11 8.11
N TRP A 55 -33.34 -30.79 8.29
CA TRP A 55 -32.53 -29.85 7.46
C TRP A 55 -32.14 -28.51 8.10
N ARG A 56 -32.50 -28.21 9.35
CA ARG A 56 -32.18 -26.91 9.98
C ARG A 56 -30.84 -26.82 10.72
N VAL A 57 -30.05 -27.91 10.77
CA VAL A 57 -28.76 -27.94 11.48
C VAL A 57 -27.54 -27.82 10.54
N MET A 58 -27.72 -27.91 9.21
CA MET A 58 -26.58 -28.04 8.28
C MET A 58 -26.21 -26.77 7.50
N GLY A 59 -26.79 -25.61 7.84
CA GLY A 59 -26.59 -24.35 7.08
C GLY A 59 -25.44 -23.46 7.54
N THR A 60 -24.83 -23.70 8.70
CA THR A 60 -23.87 -22.77 9.32
C THR A 60 -22.40 -23.04 8.98
N LEU A 61 -22.06 -24.20 8.40
CA LEU A 61 -20.66 -24.57 8.10
C LEU A 61 -20.13 -23.93 6.80
N LEU A 62 -20.99 -23.60 5.83
CA LEU A 62 -20.56 -23.04 4.54
C LEU A 62 -20.17 -21.55 4.61
N GLY A 63 -20.71 -20.79 5.56
CA GLY A 63 -20.45 -19.35 5.67
C GLY A 63 -19.07 -19.02 6.23
N LEU A 64 -18.59 -19.78 7.22
CA LEU A 64 -17.29 -19.55 7.86
C LEU A 64 -16.11 -19.88 6.94
N GLY A 65 -16.22 -20.90 6.09
CA GLY A 65 -15.18 -21.28 5.13
C GLY A 65 -14.88 -20.19 4.10
N ALA A 66 -15.92 -19.50 3.60
CA ALA A 66 -15.76 -18.40 2.65
C ALA A 66 -15.16 -17.14 3.29
N VAL A 67 -15.50 -16.85 4.55
CA VAL A 67 -14.93 -15.72 5.29
C VAL A 67 -13.44 -15.93 5.58
N LEU A 68 -13.05 -17.15 5.99
CA LEU A 68 -11.64 -17.48 6.23
C LEU A 68 -10.81 -17.49 4.94
N ALA A 69 -11.34 -18.04 3.84
CA ALA A 69 -10.67 -18.00 2.54
C ALA A 69 -10.51 -16.55 2.02
N TYR A 70 -11.47 -15.67 2.30
CA TYR A 70 -11.39 -14.26 1.92
C TYR A 70 -10.38 -13.44 2.75
N GLN A 71 -10.22 -13.77 4.05
CA GLN A 71 -9.22 -13.12 4.91
C GLN A 71 -7.78 -13.49 4.52
N ASP A 72 -7.52 -14.74 4.14
CA ASP A 72 -6.18 -15.22 3.75
C ASP A 72 -5.65 -14.50 2.49
N HIS A 73 -6.53 -14.24 1.51
CA HIS A 73 -6.16 -13.49 0.30
C HIS A 73 -5.77 -12.03 0.56
N ARG A 74 -6.28 -11.39 1.62
CA ARG A 74 -5.90 -10.02 1.97
C ARG A 74 -4.56 -9.94 2.71
N CYS A 75 -4.21 -10.96 3.48
CA CYS A 75 -2.89 -11.02 4.14
C CYS A 75 -1.76 -11.22 3.11
N ARG A 76 -1.99 -12.02 2.06
CA ARG A 76 -0.98 -12.29 1.03
C ARG A 76 -0.75 -11.13 0.05
N ALA A 77 -1.76 -10.30 -0.18
CA ALA A 77 -1.62 -9.10 -1.01
C ALA A 77 -0.88 -7.95 -0.29
N ALA A 78 -0.77 -8.01 1.05
CA ALA A 78 0.01 -7.07 1.85
C ALA A 78 1.48 -7.49 2.01
N GLN A 79 1.87 -8.63 1.43
CA GLN A 79 3.20 -9.22 1.55
C GLN A 79 3.84 -9.36 0.17
N GLU A 80 3.93 -8.26 -0.58
CA GLU A 80 5.04 -8.14 -1.53
C GLU A 80 6.32 -8.22 -0.70
N SER A 81 7.20 -9.16 -1.02
CA SER A 81 8.49 -9.32 -0.35
C SER A 81 9.30 -8.04 -0.54
N THR A 82 9.30 -7.16 0.47
CA THR A 82 10.11 -5.96 0.48
C THR A 82 11.58 -6.37 0.41
N HIS A 83 12.29 -5.87 -0.61
CA HIS A 83 13.71 -6.14 -0.73
C HIS A 83 14.47 -5.44 0.41
N ILE A 84 15.42 -6.13 1.01
CA ILE A 84 16.22 -5.61 2.12
C ILE A 84 17.62 -5.28 1.63
N TYR A 85 18.02 -4.03 1.83
CA TYR A 85 19.29 -3.46 1.39
C TYR A 85 20.21 -3.18 2.58
N THR A 86 21.52 -3.26 2.35
CA THR A 86 22.52 -2.78 3.32
C THR A 86 22.83 -1.30 3.12
N LYS A 87 23.35 -0.63 4.14
CA LYS A 87 23.74 0.80 4.01
C LYS A 87 24.90 0.95 3.02
N GLU A 88 25.80 -0.02 3.00
CA GLU A 88 26.95 -0.06 2.09
C GLU A 88 26.48 -0.16 0.64
N GLU A 89 25.47 -1.00 0.38
CA GLU A 89 24.85 -1.13 -0.93
C GLU A 89 24.15 0.18 -1.36
N VAL A 90 23.35 0.81 -0.48
CA VAL A 90 22.75 2.11 -0.81
C VAL A 90 23.83 3.17 -1.09
N SER A 91 24.93 3.16 -0.34
CA SER A 91 26.00 4.15 -0.48
C SER A 91 26.77 4.08 -1.80
N SER A 92 26.70 2.97 -2.55
CA SER A 92 27.32 2.86 -3.88
C SER A 92 26.47 3.45 -5.01
N HIS A 93 25.22 3.79 -4.72
CA HIS A 93 24.24 4.31 -5.68
C HIS A 93 24.22 5.84 -5.67
N THR A 94 25.27 6.45 -6.23
CA THR A 94 25.49 7.90 -6.23
C THR A 94 25.57 8.54 -7.62
N SER A 95 25.43 7.78 -8.71
CA SER A 95 25.52 8.30 -10.07
C SER A 95 24.45 7.71 -10.98
N PRO A 96 24.09 8.36 -12.11
CA PRO A 96 23.05 7.84 -13.00
C PRO A 96 23.33 6.44 -13.57
N GLU A 97 24.61 6.03 -13.64
CA GLU A 97 25.01 4.72 -14.12
C GLU A 97 24.81 3.60 -13.09
N THR A 98 24.96 3.91 -11.79
CA THR A 98 24.70 2.98 -10.70
C THR A 98 23.26 3.07 -10.21
N GLY A 99 22.58 4.19 -10.48
CA GLY A 99 21.33 4.58 -9.84
C GLY A 99 21.60 5.58 -8.71
N ILE A 100 20.68 6.51 -8.49
CA ILE A 100 20.78 7.52 -7.44
C ILE A 100 19.78 7.15 -6.36
N TRP A 101 20.28 6.55 -5.29
CA TRP A 101 19.43 6.08 -4.20
C TRP A 101 19.52 6.98 -2.99
N VAL A 102 18.42 7.06 -2.25
CA VAL A 102 18.30 7.83 -1.01
C VAL A 102 17.49 7.04 0.01
N THR A 103 17.60 7.43 1.28
CA THR A 103 16.89 6.79 2.38
C THR A 103 16.07 7.79 3.17
N LEU A 104 14.94 7.32 3.70
CA LEU A 104 14.12 8.05 4.67
C LEU A 104 13.63 7.03 5.71
N GLY A 105 14.06 7.18 6.96
CA GLY A 105 13.87 6.19 8.02
C GLY A 105 14.52 4.87 7.66
N SER A 106 13.70 3.83 7.53
CA SER A 106 14.13 2.49 7.10
C SER A 106 13.83 2.20 5.63
N GLU A 107 13.30 3.16 4.87
CA GLU A 107 12.91 2.95 3.48
C GLU A 107 14.00 3.40 2.51
N VAL A 108 14.12 2.68 1.39
CA VAL A 108 15.09 2.94 0.32
C VAL A 108 14.34 3.33 -0.95
N PHE A 109 14.81 4.40 -1.60
CA PHE A 109 14.17 4.97 -2.79
C PHE A 109 15.18 5.14 -3.92
N ASP A 110 14.78 4.76 -5.13
CA ASP A 110 15.51 5.06 -6.36
C ASP A 110 14.94 6.31 -7.02
N VAL A 111 15.65 7.42 -6.89
CA VAL A 111 15.21 8.73 -7.39
C VAL A 111 15.91 9.12 -8.69
N THR A 112 16.52 8.17 -9.40
CA THR A 112 17.29 8.42 -10.64
C THR A 112 16.49 9.23 -11.66
N GLU A 113 15.24 8.83 -11.93
CA GLU A 113 14.35 9.51 -12.88
C GLU A 113 13.80 10.85 -12.35
N PHE A 114 13.87 11.09 -11.03
CA PHE A 114 13.35 12.29 -10.40
C PHE A 114 14.37 13.41 -10.28
N VAL A 115 15.67 13.10 -10.30
CA VAL A 115 16.76 14.05 -10.03
C VAL A 115 16.66 15.30 -10.93
N ASP A 116 16.36 15.13 -12.21
CA ASP A 116 16.23 16.24 -13.17
C ASP A 116 14.93 17.04 -13.02
N LEU A 117 13.91 16.45 -12.39
CA LEU A 117 12.60 17.06 -12.14
C LEU A 117 12.52 17.77 -10.79
N HIS A 118 13.56 17.64 -9.96
CA HIS A 118 13.57 18.16 -8.59
C HIS A 118 13.45 19.70 -8.55
N PRO A 119 12.45 20.27 -7.84
CA PRO A 119 12.34 21.71 -7.64
C PRO A 119 13.57 22.26 -6.89
N GLY A 120 14.35 23.11 -7.56
CA GLY A 120 15.65 23.60 -7.04
C GLY A 120 16.86 22.94 -7.70
N GLY A 121 16.63 22.06 -8.68
CA GLY A 121 17.63 21.47 -9.54
C GLY A 121 18.29 20.21 -8.97
N PRO A 122 19.00 19.46 -9.84
CA PRO A 122 19.60 18.18 -9.47
C PRO A 122 20.71 18.34 -8.42
N SER A 123 21.48 19.43 -8.48
CA SER A 123 22.62 19.67 -7.58
C SER A 123 22.26 19.64 -6.09
N LYS A 124 21.03 20.00 -5.72
CA LYS A 124 20.59 19.99 -4.32
C LYS A 124 20.22 18.59 -3.83
N LEU A 125 19.56 17.80 -4.67
CA LEU A 125 19.19 16.43 -4.36
C LEU A 125 20.43 15.53 -4.30
N MET A 126 21.38 15.73 -5.21
CA MET A 126 22.63 14.96 -5.28
C MET A 126 23.49 15.04 -4.01
N LEU A 127 23.28 16.04 -3.12
CA LEU A 127 23.94 16.10 -1.82
C LEU A 127 23.55 14.94 -0.90
N ALA A 128 22.38 14.35 -1.11
CA ALA A 128 21.85 13.23 -0.33
C ALA A 128 22.03 11.87 -1.03
N ALA A 129 22.65 11.85 -2.23
CA ALA A 129 22.84 10.62 -2.99
C ALA A 129 23.65 9.60 -2.18
N GLY A 130 23.16 8.35 -2.13
CA GLY A 130 23.73 7.27 -1.34
C GLY A 130 23.52 7.39 0.19
N GLY A 131 22.62 8.27 0.65
CA GLY A 131 22.48 8.59 2.07
C GLY A 131 21.06 8.96 2.54
N PRO A 132 20.95 9.43 3.80
CA PRO A 132 19.67 9.82 4.41
C PRO A 132 19.21 11.22 3.99
N LEU A 133 17.91 11.37 3.77
CA LEU A 133 17.27 12.65 3.42
C LEU A 133 17.07 13.56 4.63
N GLU A 134 16.96 13.01 5.84
CA GLU A 134 16.59 13.72 7.08
C GLU A 134 17.45 14.95 7.38
N PRO A 135 18.80 14.88 7.28
CA PRO A 135 19.65 16.04 7.56
C PRO A 135 19.36 17.22 6.62
N PHE A 136 18.96 16.93 5.38
CA PHE A 136 18.65 17.94 4.37
C PHE A 136 17.20 18.44 4.51
N TRP A 137 16.25 17.54 4.76
CA TRP A 137 14.84 17.90 4.93
C TRP A 137 14.59 18.72 6.21
N ALA A 138 15.41 18.54 7.25
CA ALA A 138 15.38 19.38 8.44
C ALA A 138 15.70 20.86 8.12
N LEU A 139 16.51 21.14 7.10
CA LEU A 139 16.87 22.49 6.67
C LEU A 139 15.82 23.11 5.74
N TYR A 140 15.10 22.29 4.99
CA TYR A 140 14.16 22.72 3.95
C TYR A 140 12.75 22.20 4.25
N ALA A 141 12.02 22.92 5.10
CA ALA A 141 10.67 22.55 5.56
C ALA A 141 9.64 22.38 4.43
N VAL A 142 9.91 22.83 3.20
CA VAL A 142 9.07 22.60 2.02
C VAL A 142 8.79 21.11 1.77
N HIS A 143 9.67 20.21 2.22
CA HIS A 143 9.51 18.76 2.08
C HIS A 143 8.60 18.13 3.15
N ASN A 144 8.15 18.91 4.14
CA ASN A 144 7.23 18.45 5.19
C ASN A 144 5.76 18.58 4.77
N GLN A 145 5.46 18.21 3.54
CA GLN A 145 4.12 18.21 2.96
C GLN A 145 3.72 16.77 2.60
N SER A 146 2.46 16.41 2.82
CA SER A 146 1.96 15.04 2.55
C SER A 146 2.18 14.64 1.10
N HIS A 147 1.90 15.54 0.15
CA HIS A 147 2.10 15.29 -1.27
C HIS A 147 3.56 14.96 -1.63
N VAL A 148 4.55 15.55 -0.95
CA VAL A 148 5.97 15.24 -1.19
C VAL A 148 6.30 13.81 -0.73
N ARG A 149 5.70 13.36 0.37
CA ARG A 149 5.85 11.97 0.84
C ARG A 149 5.18 10.98 -0.10
N GLU A 150 3.99 11.31 -0.60
CA GLU A 150 3.28 10.51 -1.61
C GLU A 150 4.03 10.43 -2.94
N LEU A 151 4.70 11.52 -3.34
CA LEU A 151 5.58 11.53 -4.50
C LEU A 151 6.79 10.61 -4.28
N LEU A 152 7.50 10.75 -3.15
CA LEU A 152 8.66 9.93 -2.83
C LEU A 152 8.30 8.44 -2.74
N ALA A 153 7.13 8.09 -2.21
CA ALA A 153 6.67 6.71 -2.11
C ALA A 153 6.56 5.99 -3.46
N GLN A 154 6.39 6.70 -4.58
CA GLN A 154 6.38 6.11 -5.93
C GLN A 154 7.75 5.58 -6.36
N TYR A 155 8.82 6.05 -5.70
CA TYR A 155 10.20 5.69 -5.96
C TYR A 155 10.73 4.64 -4.98
N LYS A 156 9.88 4.07 -4.10
CA LYS A 156 10.31 3.07 -3.11
C LYS A 156 10.72 1.77 -3.80
N ILE A 157 11.91 1.28 -3.46
CA ILE A 157 12.44 0.00 -3.96
C ILE A 157 12.58 -1.05 -2.85
N GLY A 158 12.63 -0.64 -1.59
CA GLY A 158 12.71 -1.58 -0.47
C GLY A 158 12.97 -0.90 0.86
N GLU A 159 13.59 -1.63 1.77
CA GLU A 159 13.89 -1.21 3.13
C GLU A 159 15.34 -1.55 3.52
N LEU A 160 15.88 -0.82 4.49
CA LEU A 160 17.21 -1.07 5.06
C LEU A 160 17.15 -2.25 6.03
N ASN A 161 18.25 -3.01 6.07
CA ASN A 161 18.48 -4.00 7.11
C ASN A 161 18.51 -3.32 8.50
N PRO A 162 17.68 -3.75 9.46
CA PRO A 162 17.60 -3.15 10.81
C PRO A 162 18.91 -3.20 11.62
#